data_AF-A0AA50KI52-F1
#
_entry.id   AF-A0AA50KI52-F1
#
_cell.length_a   1.000
_cell.length_b   1.000
_cell.length_c   1.000
_cell.angle_alpha   90.00
_cell.angle_beta   90.00
_cell.angle_gamma   90.00
#
_symmetry.space_group_name_H-M   'P 1'
#
loop_
_entity.id
_entity.type
_entity.pdbx_description
1 polymer ?
#
loop_
_entity_poly.entity_id
_entity_poly.type
_entity_poly.pdbx_seq_one_letter_code
_entity_poly.pdbx_strand_id
1 'polypeptide(L)'
;MKKCIFTLLVISLFGCAANKESLSSDAHVFNLNGKNMSVSEGLLSEVREKWKGNGSRIVTSSLLNEADVQWSLDYIALMEAINSKECNSLQVLQTRKYDPIKDIDSTGANIEPGLFDYVWVVQVCDAQRNYRLVNQKGDKSFTLYPLNL
;
A
#
# COMPACT_ATOMS: atom_id res chain seq x y z
N MET A 1 -51.42 5.65 48.78
CA MET A 1 -51.14 6.47 47.57
C MET A 1 -49.87 7.27 47.87
N LYS A 2 -48.75 7.29 47.13
CA LYS A 2 -48.34 6.81 45.81
C LYS A 2 -46.91 6.27 45.94
N LYS A 3 -46.58 5.24 45.16
CA LYS A 3 -45.24 4.70 44.95
C LYS A 3 -44.41 5.75 44.19
N CYS A 4 -43.19 6.06 44.63
CA CYS A 4 -42.21 6.75 43.79
C CYS A 4 -41.12 5.76 43.39
N ILE A 5 -41.04 5.60 42.09
CA ILE A 5 -40.34 4.59 41.31
C ILE A 5 -38.83 4.89 41.32
N PHE A 6 -38.04 3.84 41.56
CA PHE A 6 -36.61 3.80 41.28
C PHE A 6 -36.36 4.21 39.82
N THR A 7 -35.61 5.29 39.59
CA THR A 7 -35.07 5.57 38.26
C THR A 7 -33.57 5.28 38.31
N LEU A 8 -33.23 4.05 37.91
CA LEU A 8 -31.86 3.61 37.68
C LEU A 8 -31.37 4.27 36.38
N LEU A 9 -30.54 5.29 36.48
CA LEU A 9 -29.90 5.92 35.33
C LEU A 9 -28.78 5.00 34.83
N VAL A 10 -29.14 4.04 33.96
CA VAL A 10 -28.17 3.26 33.20
C VAL A 10 -27.61 4.18 32.11
N ILE A 11 -26.49 4.83 32.40
CA ILE A 11 -25.68 5.49 31.38
C ILE A 11 -25.02 4.35 30.60
N SER A 12 -25.71 3.90 29.54
CA SER A 12 -25.09 3.13 28.48
C SER A 12 -24.06 4.03 27.81
N LEU A 13 -22.82 3.93 28.28
CA LEU A 13 -21.65 4.32 27.52
C LEU A 13 -21.69 3.48 26.24
N PHE A 14 -22.32 4.03 25.20
CA PHE A 14 -22.13 3.58 23.84
C PHE A 14 -20.63 3.54 23.64
N GLY A 15 -20.11 2.31 23.56
CA GLY A 15 -18.73 2.08 23.20
C GLY A 15 -18.45 2.92 21.97
N CYS A 16 -17.38 3.71 22.05
CA CYS A 16 -16.70 4.09 20.83
C CYS A 16 -16.37 2.77 20.15
N ALA A 17 -17.19 2.38 19.18
CA ALA A 17 -16.74 1.49 18.13
C ALA A 17 -15.61 2.28 17.50
N ALA A 18 -14.39 2.02 17.97
CA ALA A 18 -13.23 2.24 17.16
C ALA A 18 -13.54 1.42 15.91
N ASN A 19 -14.03 2.08 14.87
CA ASN A 19 -13.97 1.58 13.52
C ASN A 19 -12.49 1.30 13.28
N LYS A 20 -12.07 0.09 13.63
CA LYS A 20 -10.94 -0.58 13.02
C LYS A 20 -11.37 -0.86 11.58
N GLU A 21 -11.54 0.22 10.81
CA GLU A 21 -11.37 0.16 9.37
C GLU A 21 -9.92 -0.28 9.21
N SER A 22 -9.77 -1.51 8.71
CA SER A 22 -8.50 -2.08 8.31
C SER A 22 -7.83 -1.09 7.35
N LEU A 23 -6.53 -0.84 7.58
CA LEU A 23 -5.70 -0.18 6.60
C LEU A 23 -5.72 -1.07 5.35
N SER A 24 -6.44 -0.64 4.31
CA SER A 24 -6.29 -0.87 2.87
C SER A 24 -5.91 -2.27 2.31
N SER A 25 -5.88 -3.34 3.09
CA SER A 25 -5.49 -4.69 2.66
C SER A 25 -6.68 -5.58 2.29
N ASP A 26 -7.90 -5.23 2.71
CA ASP A 26 -9.13 -5.99 2.42
C ASP A 26 -9.75 -5.65 1.06
N ALA A 27 -9.24 -4.62 0.36
CA ALA A 27 -9.76 -4.19 -0.93
C ALA A 27 -8.82 -4.64 -2.05
N HIS A 28 -9.19 -5.71 -2.75
CA HIS A 28 -8.51 -6.15 -3.99
C HIS A 28 -8.75 -5.22 -5.19
N VAL A 29 -8.82 -3.91 -4.94
CA VAL A 29 -9.09 -2.88 -5.94
C VAL A 29 -7.81 -2.07 -6.16
N PHE A 30 -7.27 -2.14 -7.38
CA PHE A 30 -6.04 -1.48 -7.80
C PHE A 30 -6.39 -0.37 -8.80
N ASN A 31 -5.89 0.84 -8.62
CA ASN A 31 -6.00 1.88 -9.66
C ASN A 31 -4.82 1.74 -10.63
N LEU A 32 -5.01 1.14 -11.80
CA LEU A 32 -3.96 1.03 -12.82
C LEU A 32 -4.27 1.96 -13.99
N ASN A 33 -3.35 2.87 -14.30
CA ASN A 33 -3.50 3.86 -15.38
C ASN A 33 -4.81 4.67 -15.30
N GLY A 34 -5.22 5.09 -14.10
CA GLY A 34 -6.44 5.86 -13.87
C GLY A 34 -7.73 5.04 -13.83
N LYS A 35 -7.64 3.71 -13.97
CA LYS A 35 -8.79 2.80 -13.90
C LYS A 35 -8.74 1.93 -12.66
N ASN A 36 -9.80 1.96 -11.86
CA ASN A 36 -9.98 1.03 -10.75
C ASN A 36 -10.30 -0.37 -11.30
N MET A 37 -9.52 -1.36 -10.89
CA MET A 37 -9.68 -2.76 -11.26
C MET A 37 -9.78 -3.60 -10.01
N SER A 38 -10.88 -4.34 -9.88
CA SER A 38 -11.00 -5.39 -8.87
C SER A 38 -10.32 -6.66 -9.37
N VAL A 39 -9.43 -7.22 -8.56
CA VAL A 39 -8.62 -8.39 -8.85
C VAL A 39 -9.10 -9.53 -7.95
N SER A 40 -9.25 -10.74 -8.49
CA SER A 40 -9.64 -11.89 -7.66
C SER A 40 -8.45 -12.42 -6.87
N GLU A 41 -8.72 -13.11 -5.76
CA GLU A 41 -7.70 -13.83 -4.99
C GLU A 41 -6.94 -14.85 -5.84
N GLY A 42 -7.64 -15.53 -6.75
CA GLY A 42 -7.02 -16.46 -7.69
C GLY A 42 -5.97 -15.76 -8.56
N LEU A 43 -6.32 -14.59 -9.11
CA LEU A 43 -5.40 -13.81 -9.93
C LEU A 43 -4.22 -13.25 -9.11
N LEU A 44 -4.45 -12.81 -7.87
CA LEU A 44 -3.36 -12.39 -6.97
C LEU A 44 -2.42 -13.55 -6.66
N SER A 45 -2.96 -14.75 -6.40
CA SER A 45 -2.16 -15.95 -6.20
C SER A 45 -1.32 -16.27 -7.43
N GLU A 46 -1.90 -16.23 -8.63
CA GLU A 46 -1.18 -16.43 -9.89
C GLU A 46 -0.08 -15.38 -10.10
N VAL A 47 -0.35 -14.11 -9.80
CA VAL A 47 0.65 -13.03 -9.87
C VAL A 47 1.79 -13.29 -8.88
N ARG A 48 1.49 -13.60 -7.62
CA ARG A 48 2.50 -13.89 -6.59
C ARG A 48 3.36 -15.09 -6.95
N GLU A 49 2.76 -16.15 -7.48
CA GLU A 49 3.47 -17.34 -7.97
C GLU A 49 4.35 -17.02 -9.18
N LYS A 50 3.83 -16.23 -10.13
CA LYS A 50 4.56 -15.83 -11.33
C LYS A 50 5.72 -14.90 -11.00
N TRP A 51 5.57 -13.98 -10.05
CA TRP A 51 6.52 -12.93 -9.71
C TRP A 51 7.35 -13.22 -8.45
N LYS A 52 7.55 -14.50 -8.11
CA LYS A 52 8.34 -14.91 -6.93
C LYS A 52 9.73 -14.26 -6.95
N GLY A 53 9.95 -13.35 -6.01
CA GLY A 53 11.24 -12.73 -5.77
C GLY A 53 12.18 -13.68 -5.03
N ASN A 54 13.46 -13.68 -5.38
CA ASN A 54 14.50 -14.28 -4.55
C ASN A 54 14.66 -13.47 -3.26
N GLY A 55 13.92 -13.87 -2.22
CA GLY A 55 14.26 -13.73 -0.79
C GLY A 55 14.88 -12.42 -0.32
N SER A 56 14.45 -11.28 -0.84
CA SER A 56 14.94 -10.00 -0.34
C SER A 56 14.25 -9.68 0.98
N ARG A 57 15.05 -9.34 1.99
CA ARG A 57 14.54 -8.96 3.30
C ARG A 57 13.82 -7.63 3.16
N ILE A 58 12.51 -7.70 2.98
CA ILE A 58 11.67 -6.51 2.99
C ILE A 58 11.73 -5.96 4.42
N VAL A 59 12.27 -4.75 4.56
CA VAL A 59 12.30 -4.08 5.85
C VAL A 59 10.92 -3.51 6.09
N THR A 60 10.08 -4.26 6.80
CA THR A 60 8.85 -3.73 7.37
C THR A 60 9.25 -2.63 8.36
N SER A 61 8.85 -1.39 8.06
CA SER A 61 8.97 -0.31 9.04
C SER A 61 7.90 -0.49 10.11
N SER A 62 8.04 0.13 11.28
CA SER A 62 6.95 0.16 12.28
C SER A 62 5.65 0.81 11.79
N LEU A 63 5.66 1.40 10.58
CA LEU A 63 4.53 2.09 9.96
C LEU A 63 3.84 1.26 8.87
N LEU A 64 4.45 0.16 8.41
CA LEU A 64 3.86 -0.76 7.41
C LEU A 64 3.82 -2.16 7.98
N ASN A 65 2.62 -2.76 8.02
CA ASN A 65 2.50 -4.17 8.34
C ASN A 65 2.86 -5.03 7.11
N GLU A 66 2.96 -6.34 7.33
CA GLU A 66 3.30 -7.30 6.28
C GLU A 66 2.27 -7.34 5.13
N ALA A 67 0.98 -7.15 5.44
CA ALA A 67 -0.08 -7.13 4.43
C ALA A 67 0.02 -5.90 3.51
N ASP A 68 0.31 -4.72 4.06
CA ASP A 68 0.48 -3.49 3.26
C ASP A 68 1.71 -3.59 2.34
N VAL A 69 2.77 -4.23 2.83
CA VAL A 69 3.95 -4.56 2.04
C VAL A 69 3.60 -5.51 0.89
N GLN A 70 2.88 -6.60 1.19
CA GLN A 70 2.49 -7.57 0.17
C GLN A 70 1.58 -6.91 -0.88
N TRP A 71 0.61 -6.10 -0.45
CA TRP A 71 -0.27 -5.36 -1.35
C TRP A 71 0.52 -4.44 -2.29
N SER A 72 1.52 -3.74 -1.76
CA SER A 72 2.39 -2.85 -2.56
C SER A 72 3.16 -3.63 -3.63
N LEU A 73 3.64 -4.83 -3.29
CA LEU A 73 4.32 -5.72 -4.24
C LEU A 73 3.36 -6.28 -5.29
N ASP A 74 2.16 -6.69 -4.89
CA ASP A 74 1.12 -7.15 -5.83
C ASP A 74 0.76 -6.05 -6.82
N TYR A 75 0.64 -4.81 -6.35
CA TYR A 75 0.37 -3.64 -7.19
C TYR A 75 1.51 -3.42 -8.21
N ILE A 76 2.78 -3.47 -7.78
CA ILE A 76 3.93 -3.35 -8.70
C ILE A 76 3.92 -4.48 -9.72
N ALA A 77 3.73 -5.73 -9.28
CA ALA A 77 3.71 -6.89 -10.16
C ALA A 77 2.60 -6.81 -11.21
N LEU A 78 1.41 -6.31 -10.83
CA LEU A 78 0.31 -6.07 -11.77
C LEU A 78 0.63 -4.96 -12.78
N MET A 79 1.22 -3.85 -12.34
CA MET A 79 1.69 -2.79 -13.26
C MET A 79 2.74 -3.33 -14.24
N GLU A 80 3.74 -4.04 -13.73
CA GLU A 80 4.83 -4.56 -14.55
C GLU A 80 4.37 -5.70 -15.45
N ALA A 81 3.38 -6.50 -15.06
CA ALA A 81 2.79 -7.49 -15.96
C ALA A 81 2.14 -6.85 -17.21
N ILE A 82 1.66 -5.61 -17.10
CA ILE A 82 1.10 -4.85 -18.22
C ILE A 82 2.23 -4.23 -19.07
N ASN A 83 3.26 -3.69 -18.42
CA ASN A 83 4.29 -2.88 -19.07
C ASN A 83 5.50 -3.68 -19.57
N SER A 84 5.82 -4.79 -18.93
CA SER A 84 7.04 -5.58 -19.12
C SER A 84 6.67 -6.96 -19.66
N LYS A 85 6.53 -7.05 -20.99
CA LYS A 85 6.21 -8.30 -21.68
C LYS A 85 7.26 -9.37 -21.36
N GLU A 86 6.80 -10.57 -21.01
CA GLU A 86 7.62 -11.75 -20.67
C GLU A 86 8.43 -11.67 -19.37
N CYS A 87 8.42 -10.54 -18.65
CA CYS A 87 9.06 -10.46 -17.34
C CYS A 87 8.20 -11.12 -16.24
N ASN A 88 8.87 -11.85 -15.34
CA ASN A 88 8.25 -12.57 -14.23
C ASN A 88 9.14 -12.57 -12.97
N SER A 89 10.07 -11.63 -12.84
CA SER A 89 10.93 -11.53 -11.66
C SER A 89 10.86 -10.13 -11.08
N LEU A 90 10.56 -10.05 -9.78
CA LEU A 90 10.54 -8.81 -9.03
C LEU A 90 11.31 -8.99 -7.73
N GLN A 91 12.26 -8.10 -7.47
CA GLN A 91 13.07 -8.11 -6.27
C GLN A 91 13.21 -6.71 -5.69
N VAL A 92 12.81 -6.49 -4.44
CA VAL A 92 13.09 -5.23 -3.74
C VAL A 92 14.56 -5.20 -3.36
N LEU A 93 15.33 -4.31 -3.97
CA LEU A 93 16.76 -4.13 -3.70
C LEU A 93 16.98 -3.22 -2.49
N GLN A 94 16.19 -2.15 -2.37
CA GLN A 94 16.36 -1.14 -1.33
C GLN A 94 15.04 -0.45 -0.99
N THR A 95 14.86 -0.11 0.28
CA THR A 95 13.86 0.86 0.73
C THR A 95 14.54 1.99 1.49
N ARG A 96 14.10 3.22 1.26
CA ARG A 96 14.63 4.41 1.95
C ARG A 96 13.58 5.51 2.02
N LYS A 97 13.72 6.43 2.98
CA LYS A 97 12.85 7.62 3.04
C LYS A 97 13.03 8.46 1.78
N TYR A 98 11.93 9.06 1.31
CA TYR A 98 11.95 10.03 0.22
C TYR A 98 12.76 11.27 0.61
N ASP A 99 13.64 11.70 -0.27
CA ASP A 99 14.47 12.90 -0.13
C ASP A 99 14.19 13.83 -1.32
N PRO A 100 13.48 14.96 -1.13
CA PRO A 100 13.07 15.83 -2.23
C PRO A 100 14.24 16.47 -3.00
N ILE A 101 15.46 16.40 -2.47
CA ILE A 101 16.67 16.90 -3.14
C ILE A 101 17.29 15.81 -4.03
N LYS A 102 17.18 14.54 -3.64
CA LYS A 102 17.79 13.41 -4.36
C LYS A 102 16.81 12.65 -5.25
N ASP A 103 15.53 12.68 -4.91
CA ASP A 103 14.45 11.92 -5.54
C ASP A 103 13.59 12.81 -6.44
N ILE A 104 14.27 13.57 -7.30
CA ILE A 104 13.63 14.46 -8.24
C ILE A 104 13.14 13.61 -9.41
N ASP A 105 11.82 13.54 -9.58
CA ASP A 105 11.24 12.88 -10.74
C ASP A 105 11.52 13.69 -12.00
N SER A 106 12.24 13.10 -12.95
CA SER A 106 12.59 13.70 -14.23
C SER A 106 11.38 14.03 -15.11
N THR A 107 10.20 13.48 -14.83
CA THR A 107 8.94 13.85 -15.49
C THR A 107 8.30 15.12 -14.93
N GLY A 108 8.81 15.64 -13.81
CA GLY A 108 8.25 16.81 -13.13
C GLY A 108 6.96 16.52 -12.36
N ALA A 109 6.63 15.24 -12.11
CA ALA A 109 5.49 14.86 -11.29
C ALA A 109 5.62 15.43 -9.87
N ASN A 110 4.70 16.30 -9.48
CA ASN A 110 4.62 16.82 -8.12
C ASN A 110 3.67 15.94 -7.29
N ILE A 111 4.24 15.08 -6.46
CA ILE A 111 3.51 14.19 -5.57
C ILE A 111 3.62 14.75 -4.15
N GLU A 112 2.47 15.07 -3.55
CA GLU A 112 2.41 15.62 -2.19
C GLU A 112 2.99 14.63 -1.17
N PRO A 113 3.79 15.12 -0.20
CA PRO A 113 4.39 14.26 0.80
C PRO A 113 3.37 13.71 1.80
N GLY A 114 3.66 12.52 2.30
CA GLY A 114 2.82 11.78 3.24
C GLY A 114 3.42 11.65 4.64
N LEU A 115 2.64 11.08 5.58
CA LEU A 115 3.17 10.65 6.88
C LEU A 115 4.18 9.51 6.73
N PHE A 116 3.89 8.62 5.80
CA PHE A 116 4.82 7.63 5.28
C PHE A 116 5.19 8.02 3.86
N ASP A 117 6.48 8.15 3.57
CA ASP A 117 6.98 8.59 2.27
C ASP A 117 8.34 7.95 1.99
N TYR A 118 8.33 6.89 1.20
CA TYR A 118 9.51 6.06 0.95
C TYR A 118 9.69 5.78 -0.53
N VAL A 119 10.95 5.71 -0.95
CA VAL A 119 11.36 5.20 -2.26
C VAL A 119 11.75 3.73 -2.13
N TRP A 120 11.18 2.92 -3.01
CA TRP A 120 11.50 1.51 -3.19
C TRP A 120 12.25 1.36 -4.51
N VAL A 121 13.44 0.78 -4.43
CA VAL A 121 14.23 0.38 -5.59
C VAL A 121 13.95 -1.09 -5.83
N VAL A 122 13.41 -1.40 -7.01
CA VAL A 122 12.93 -2.72 -7.35
C VAL A 122 13.60 -3.16 -8.65
N GLN A 123 14.27 -4.30 -8.61
CA GLN A 123 14.74 -4.98 -9.80
C GLN A 123 13.56 -5.72 -10.44
N VAL A 124 13.25 -5.37 -11.68
CA VAL A 124 12.23 -5.99 -12.51
C VAL A 124 12.96 -6.66 -13.67
N CYS A 125 13.17 -7.97 -13.57
CA CYS A 125 14.07 -8.72 -14.44
C CYS A 125 15.46 -8.06 -14.53
N ASP A 126 15.82 -7.48 -15.68
CA ASP A 126 17.13 -6.84 -15.91
C ASP A 126 17.10 -5.31 -15.75
N ALA A 127 15.95 -4.73 -15.39
CA ALA A 127 15.78 -3.30 -15.22
C ALA A 127 15.53 -2.89 -13.77
N GLN A 128 16.22 -1.85 -13.31
CA GLN A 128 15.89 -1.21 -12.05
C GLN A 128 14.74 -0.21 -12.23
N ARG A 129 13.78 -0.25 -11.32
CA ARG A 129 12.62 0.64 -11.23
C ARG A 129 12.59 1.29 -9.86
N ASN A 130 12.11 2.53 -9.82
CA ASN A 130 11.90 3.26 -8.57
C ASN A 130 10.41 3.51 -8.40
N TYR A 131 9.91 3.30 -7.18
CA TYR A 131 8.53 3.62 -6.83
C TYR A 131 8.51 4.44 -5.54
N ARG A 132 7.67 5.46 -5.46
CA ARG A 132 7.35 6.21 -4.26
C ARG A 132 6.10 5.65 -3.63
N LEU A 133 6.17 5.28 -2.36
CA LEU A 133 5.03 4.81 -1.59
C LEU A 133 4.67 5.89 -0.57
N VAL A 134 3.46 6.46 -0.70
CA VAL A 134 3.02 7.63 0.06
C VAL A 134 1.71 7.35 0.80
N ASN A 135 1.68 7.57 2.11
CA ASN A 135 0.43 7.68 2.88
C ASN A 135 0.06 9.15 3.02
N GLN A 136 -0.92 9.61 2.23
CA GLN A 136 -1.36 11.00 2.30
C GLN A 136 -1.98 11.32 3.67
N LYS A 137 -1.76 12.54 4.15
CA LYS A 137 -2.16 12.95 5.49
C LYS A 137 -3.68 12.89 5.65
N GLY A 138 -4.14 12.14 6.65
CA GLY A 138 -5.56 11.96 6.94
C GLY A 138 -6.19 10.75 6.23
N ASP A 139 -5.42 10.04 5.41
CA ASP A 139 -5.82 8.79 4.79
C ASP A 139 -5.17 7.59 5.52
N LYS A 140 -5.92 6.48 5.62
CA LYS A 140 -5.45 5.17 6.11
C LYS A 140 -4.91 4.30 4.95
N SER A 141 -4.80 4.84 3.74
CA SER A 141 -4.30 4.14 2.57
C SER A 141 -2.88 4.56 2.17
N PHE A 142 -2.20 3.73 1.39
CA PHE A 142 -0.95 4.09 0.73
C PHE A 142 -1.19 4.17 -0.78
N THR A 143 -0.59 5.14 -1.44
CA THR A 143 -0.55 5.24 -2.90
C THR A 143 0.87 4.99 -3.38
N LEU A 144 1.01 4.15 -4.40
CA LEU A 144 2.27 3.86 -5.05
C LEU A 144 2.38 4.63 -6.36
N TYR A 145 3.49 5.33 -6.57
CA TYR A 145 3.78 6.09 -7.78
C TYR A 145 5.07 5.58 -8.42
N PRO A 146 5.11 5.24 -9.72
CA PRO A 146 6.36 5.08 -10.44
C PRO A 146 7.18 6.38 -10.39
N LEU A 147 8.48 6.30 -10.16
CA LEU A 147 9.41 7.42 -10.19
C LEU A 147 10.45 7.24 -11.29
N ASN A 148 10.67 8.30 -12.07
CA ASN A 148 11.77 8.36 -13.04
C ASN A 148 12.92 9.19 -12.44
N LEU A 149 13.74 8.55 -11.61
CA LEU A 149 14.95 9.14 -11.01
C LEU A 149 16.14 9.16 -11.97
#